data_AF-A0A7M5X8B2-F1
#
_entry.id   AF-A0A7M5X8B2-F1
#
_cell.length_a   1.000
_cell.length_b   1.000
_cell.length_c   1.000
_cell.angle_alpha   90.00
_cell.angle_beta   90.00
_cell.angle_gamma   90.00
#
_symmetry.space_group_name_H-M   'P 1'
#
loop_
_entity.id
_entity.type
_entity.pdbx_description
1 polymer ?
#
loop_
_entity_poly.entity_id
_entity_poly.type
_entity_poly.pdbx_seq_one_letter_code
_entity_poly.pdbx_strand_id
1 'polypeptide(L)'
;MASICQRWFALVLLLMTVAQAKQTICQGSNHLQQKFAYEPTLSFPSKNYPHLAISYDTTSKVSRILAPSSNSAWKIVAGLCGQGFSFESTTQPNHFLRHRHLLLFVDPFVNTALYKNDACFKPVTGLADCNEVSFQSINYPDRFLRHQGYRMKLHQNDGSSLFKNDATFNIQTICHGSNHLQQKFAYEPTLSFPSKNYPHLAISYDTTSKVSRILAPSSNSAWKIVARALWPRVQL
;
A
#
# COMPACT_ATOMS: atom_id res chain seq x y z
N MET A 1 -43.09 5.51 33.35
CA MET A 1 -42.04 4.47 33.37
C MET A 1 -41.61 4.00 31.96
N ALA A 2 -41.72 4.83 30.90
CA ALA A 2 -41.40 4.42 29.52
C ALA A 2 -40.11 5.05 28.92
N SER A 3 -39.41 5.94 29.62
CA SER A 3 -38.31 6.73 29.01
C SER A 3 -36.93 6.09 29.09
N ILE A 4 -36.71 5.12 30.00
CA ILE A 4 -35.41 4.47 30.19
C ILE A 4 -35.25 3.29 29.23
N CYS A 5 -36.28 2.48 29.03
CA CYS A 5 -36.23 1.30 28.15
C CYS A 5 -36.02 1.66 26.66
N GLN A 6 -36.59 2.77 26.18
CA GLN A 6 -36.43 3.24 24.80
C GLN A 6 -35.03 3.82 24.53
N ARG A 7 -34.39 4.43 25.52
CA ARG A 7 -33.03 5.00 25.39
C ARG A 7 -31.95 3.92 25.32
N TRP A 8 -32.11 2.82 26.07
CA TRP A 8 -31.21 1.66 25.97
C TRP A 8 -31.35 0.94 24.62
N PHE A 9 -32.58 0.79 24.10
CA PHE A 9 -32.79 0.23 22.76
C PHE A 9 -32.16 1.08 21.65
N ALA A 10 -32.29 2.42 21.71
CA ALA A 10 -31.68 3.31 20.74
C ALA A 10 -30.14 3.30 20.78
N LEU A 11 -29.54 3.19 21.98
CA LEU A 11 -28.08 3.10 22.12
C LEU A 11 -27.55 1.75 21.59
N VAL A 12 -28.25 0.65 21.84
CA VAL A 12 -27.90 -0.68 21.31
C VAL A 12 -28.09 -0.73 19.79
N LEU A 13 -29.14 -0.11 19.24
CA LEU A 13 -29.38 -0.01 17.80
C LEU A 13 -28.34 0.90 17.10
N LEU A 14 -27.88 1.96 17.77
CA LEU A 14 -26.82 2.85 17.29
C LEU A 14 -25.44 2.16 17.33
N LEU A 15 -25.16 1.36 18.36
CA LEU A 15 -23.92 0.56 18.44
C LEU A 15 -23.90 -0.58 17.42
N MET A 16 -25.04 -1.23 17.17
CA MET A 16 -25.19 -2.25 16.13
C MET A 16 -25.03 -1.65 14.72
N THR A 17 -25.60 -0.46 14.45
CA THR A 17 -25.45 0.20 13.14
C THR A 17 -24.03 0.71 12.86
N VAL A 18 -23.28 1.15 13.88
CA VAL A 18 -21.85 1.52 13.73
C VAL A 18 -20.96 0.30 13.51
N ALA A 19 -21.27 -0.84 14.14
CA ALA A 19 -20.60 -2.12 13.89
C ALA A 19 -20.83 -2.61 12.45
N GLN A 20 -22.08 -2.55 11.97
CA GLN A 20 -22.43 -2.85 10.58
C GLN A 20 -21.78 -1.87 9.58
N ALA A 21 -21.70 -0.57 9.89
CA ALA A 21 -21.10 0.43 9.00
C ALA A 21 -19.58 0.26 8.83
N LYS A 22 -18.86 -0.21 9.87
CA LYS A 22 -17.46 -0.63 9.73
C LYS A 22 -17.32 -1.90 8.88
N GLN A 23 -18.25 -2.85 8.98
CA GLN A 23 -18.25 -4.09 8.21
C GLN A 23 -18.53 -3.87 6.71
N THR A 24 -19.37 -2.90 6.34
CA THR A 24 -19.71 -2.59 4.94
C THR A 24 -18.56 -2.00 4.14
N ILE A 25 -17.61 -1.29 4.77
CA ILE A 25 -16.41 -0.75 4.09
C ILE A 25 -15.41 -1.88 3.76
N CYS A 26 -15.39 -2.96 4.54
CA CYS A 26 -14.44 -4.05 4.42
C CYS A 26 -14.80 -5.12 3.36
N GLN A 27 -15.88 -4.96 2.59
CA GLN A 27 -16.39 -5.96 1.62
C GLN A 27 -15.99 -5.69 0.15
N GLY A 28 -15.11 -4.73 -0.12
CA GLY A 28 -14.68 -4.40 -1.49
C GLY A 28 -13.42 -5.14 -1.95
N SER A 29 -13.52 -6.43 -2.29
CA SER A 29 -12.41 -7.19 -2.92
C SER A 29 -11.88 -6.55 -4.22
N ASN A 30 -12.70 -5.70 -4.86
CA ASN A 30 -12.36 -5.01 -6.11
C ASN A 30 -11.38 -3.84 -5.95
N HIS A 31 -11.30 -3.18 -4.78
CA HIS A 31 -10.45 -1.97 -4.62
C HIS A 31 -8.95 -2.33 -4.50
N LEU A 32 -8.63 -3.44 -3.82
CA LEU A 32 -7.26 -3.94 -3.73
C LEU A 32 -6.76 -4.41 -5.10
N GLN A 33 -7.58 -5.17 -5.84
CA GLN A 33 -7.24 -5.66 -7.18
C GLN A 33 -7.05 -4.54 -8.20
N GLN A 34 -7.87 -3.47 -8.14
CA GLN A 34 -7.67 -2.28 -8.99
C GLN A 34 -6.35 -1.56 -8.67
N LYS A 35 -5.96 -1.42 -7.39
CA LYS A 35 -4.70 -0.76 -7.03
C LYS A 35 -3.46 -1.52 -7.51
N PHE A 36 -3.54 -2.85 -7.66
CA PHE A 36 -2.46 -3.67 -8.20
C PHE A 36 -2.34 -3.62 -9.73
N ALA A 37 -3.35 -3.12 -10.45
CA ALA A 37 -3.41 -3.17 -11.91
C ALA A 37 -2.83 -1.92 -12.62
N TYR A 38 -2.68 -0.80 -11.92
CA TYR A 38 -2.36 0.51 -12.53
C TYR A 38 -1.06 1.16 -12.04
N GLU A 39 -0.35 0.53 -11.09
CA GLU A 39 0.83 1.12 -10.45
C GLU A 39 2.13 0.43 -10.92
N PRO A 40 3.18 1.19 -11.32
CA PRO A 40 4.37 0.60 -11.93
C PRO A 40 5.16 -0.26 -10.94
N THR A 41 5.26 0.19 -9.69
CA THR A 41 5.95 -0.50 -8.61
C THR A 41 5.33 -0.13 -7.26
N LEU A 42 5.27 -1.10 -6.34
CA LEU A 42 4.67 -0.97 -5.02
C LEU A 42 5.67 -1.32 -3.92
N SER A 43 5.44 -0.75 -2.73
CA SER A 43 6.10 -1.12 -1.48
C SER A 43 5.05 -1.49 -0.44
N PHE A 44 5.46 -2.36 0.48
CA PHE A 44 4.58 -2.94 1.50
C PHE A 44 5.13 -2.69 2.90
N PRO A 45 4.95 -1.48 3.46
CA PRO A 45 5.31 -1.20 4.84
C PRO A 45 4.53 -2.06 5.84
N SER A 46 5.18 -2.43 6.93
CA SER A 46 4.58 -3.19 8.02
C SER A 46 3.55 -2.34 8.78
N LYS A 47 2.44 -2.95 9.20
CA LYS A 47 1.42 -2.29 10.03
C LYS A 47 1.97 -1.85 11.39
N ASN A 48 2.65 -2.75 12.11
CA ASN A 48 3.18 -2.47 13.44
C ASN A 48 4.57 -1.84 13.45
N TYR A 49 5.29 -1.86 12.31
CA TYR A 49 6.55 -1.13 12.14
C TYR A 49 6.53 -0.31 10.84
N PRO A 50 5.79 0.82 10.77
CA PRO A 50 5.56 1.55 9.51
C PRO A 50 6.80 2.13 8.83
N HIS A 51 7.92 2.21 9.56
CA HIS A 51 9.22 2.63 9.03
C HIS A 51 9.99 1.50 8.34
N LEU A 52 9.44 0.27 8.31
CA LEU A 52 10.03 -0.89 7.65
C LEU A 52 9.05 -1.45 6.61
N ALA A 53 9.59 -2.00 5.52
CA ALA A 53 8.83 -2.59 4.41
C ALA A 53 9.40 -3.94 3.99
N ILE A 54 8.57 -4.74 3.30
CA ILE A 54 8.99 -6.00 2.68
C ILE A 54 10.12 -5.68 1.71
N SER A 55 11.28 -6.24 1.98
CA SER A 55 12.53 -5.98 1.28
C SER A 55 13.34 -7.28 1.21
N TYR A 56 14.55 -7.19 0.67
CA TYR A 56 15.47 -8.33 0.66
C TYR A 56 16.92 -7.87 0.58
N ASP A 57 17.80 -8.78 1.01
CA ASP A 57 19.24 -8.66 0.85
C ASP A 57 19.65 -9.20 -0.52
N THR A 58 20.27 -8.37 -1.34
CA THR A 58 20.66 -8.72 -2.71
C THR A 58 21.76 -9.78 -2.80
N THR A 59 22.59 -9.91 -1.75
CA THR A 59 23.67 -10.89 -1.66
C THR A 59 23.12 -12.23 -1.19
N SER A 60 22.41 -12.25 -0.07
CA SER A 60 21.91 -13.51 0.52
C SER A 60 20.58 -13.99 -0.06
N LYS A 61 19.90 -13.16 -0.85
CA LYS A 61 18.54 -13.38 -1.39
C LYS A 61 17.46 -13.55 -0.34
N VAL A 62 17.78 -13.39 0.94
CA VAL A 62 16.84 -13.54 2.04
C VAL A 62 15.90 -12.35 2.06
N SER A 63 14.60 -12.62 2.05
CA SER A 63 13.59 -11.58 2.25
C SER A 63 13.49 -11.21 3.73
N ARG A 64 13.42 -9.90 3.99
CA ARG A 64 13.50 -9.27 5.30
C ARG A 64 12.51 -8.11 5.40
N ILE A 65 12.20 -7.69 6.61
CA ILE A 65 11.53 -6.40 6.85
C ILE A 65 12.62 -5.37 7.18
N LEU A 66 12.81 -4.36 6.33
CA LEU A 66 13.92 -3.40 6.42
C LEU A 66 13.44 -1.99 6.15
N ALA A 67 14.26 -0.98 6.48
CA ALA A 67 13.99 0.39 6.07
C ALA A 67 13.81 0.45 4.53
N PRO A 68 12.80 1.19 4.02
CA PRO A 68 12.53 1.28 2.59
C PRO A 68 13.77 1.66 1.78
N SER A 69 14.02 0.90 0.73
CA SER A 69 15.11 1.11 -0.23
C SER A 69 14.65 0.70 -1.63
N SER A 70 15.55 0.75 -2.62
CA SER A 70 15.27 0.21 -3.95
C SER A 70 14.84 -1.26 -3.93
N ASN A 71 15.37 -2.06 -3.00
CA ASN A 71 15.02 -3.47 -2.84
C ASN A 71 13.65 -3.70 -2.17
N SER A 72 12.99 -2.63 -1.71
CA SER A 72 11.62 -2.67 -1.17
C SER A 72 10.55 -2.35 -2.22
N ALA A 73 10.96 -2.06 -3.46
CA ALA A 73 10.06 -1.82 -4.58
C ALA A 73 9.83 -3.11 -5.36
N TRP A 74 8.56 -3.44 -5.57
CA TRP A 74 8.10 -4.67 -6.20
C TRP A 74 7.21 -4.35 -7.39
N LYS A 75 7.42 -5.05 -8.49
CA LYS A 75 6.47 -5.08 -9.59
C LYS A 75 5.50 -6.22 -9.32
N ILE A 76 4.21 -5.89 -9.19
CA ILE A 76 3.18 -6.90 -8.97
C ILE A 76 2.72 -7.40 -10.34
N VAL A 77 2.90 -8.70 -10.58
CA VAL A 77 2.51 -9.36 -11.82
C VAL A 77 1.42 -10.39 -11.56
N ALA A 78 0.73 -10.80 -12.63
CA ALA A 78 -0.16 -11.95 -12.56
C ALA A 78 0.59 -13.17 -12.00
N GLY A 79 -0.05 -13.92 -11.11
CA GLY A 79 0.60 -15.02 -10.41
C GLY A 79 1.17 -16.06 -11.37
N LEU A 80 2.44 -16.43 -11.18
CA LEU A 80 3.16 -17.35 -12.06
C LEU A 80 2.51 -18.76 -12.14
N CYS A 81 1.70 -19.11 -11.14
CA CYS A 81 0.91 -20.33 -11.04
C CYS A 81 -0.46 -20.26 -11.75
N GLY A 82 -0.81 -19.14 -12.40
CA GLY A 82 -2.09 -18.94 -13.08
C GLY A 82 -3.20 -18.36 -12.21
N GLN A 83 -2.93 -18.04 -10.94
CA GLN A 83 -3.88 -17.39 -10.02
C GLN A 83 -3.15 -16.48 -9.02
N GLY A 84 -3.87 -15.52 -8.45
CA GLY A 84 -3.28 -14.56 -7.52
C GLY A 84 -2.20 -13.70 -8.20
N PHE A 85 -1.17 -13.34 -7.44
CA PHE A 85 -0.11 -12.44 -7.88
C PHE A 85 1.27 -12.96 -7.45
N SER A 86 2.29 -12.50 -8.16
CA SER A 86 3.68 -12.73 -7.82
C SER A 86 4.41 -11.38 -7.71
N PHE A 87 5.39 -11.31 -6.81
CA PHE A 87 6.21 -10.12 -6.63
C PHE A 87 7.50 -10.28 -7.43
N GLU A 88 7.64 -9.52 -8.51
CA GLU A 88 8.89 -9.42 -9.27
C GLU A 88 9.77 -8.32 -8.65
N SER A 89 11.06 -8.60 -8.49
CA SER A 89 12.01 -7.59 -8.01
C SER A 89 12.24 -6.52 -9.07
N THR A 90 12.26 -5.26 -8.63
CA THR A 90 12.58 -4.11 -9.49
C THR A 90 14.08 -3.92 -9.70
N THR A 91 14.92 -4.40 -8.78
CA THR A 91 16.38 -4.28 -8.87
C THR A 91 17.03 -5.53 -9.48
N GLN A 92 16.32 -6.65 -9.52
CA GLN A 92 16.75 -7.90 -10.15
C GLN A 92 15.64 -8.46 -11.04
N PRO A 93 15.58 -8.05 -12.31
CA PRO A 93 14.59 -8.57 -13.26
C PRO A 93 14.57 -10.10 -13.28
N ASN A 94 13.40 -10.68 -13.52
CA ASN A 94 13.20 -12.13 -13.54
C ASN A 94 13.56 -12.84 -12.21
N HIS A 95 13.59 -12.12 -11.09
CA HIS A 95 13.64 -12.69 -9.75
C HIS A 95 12.32 -12.43 -9.02
N PHE A 96 11.85 -13.44 -8.28
CA PHE A 96 10.54 -13.38 -7.64
C PHE A 96 10.63 -13.71 -6.16
N LEU A 97 9.80 -13.02 -5.38
CA LEU A 97 9.55 -13.40 -4.00
C LEU A 97 8.86 -14.77 -4.00
N ARG A 98 9.46 -15.74 -3.32
CA ARG A 98 8.89 -17.07 -3.14
C ARG A 98 9.25 -17.63 -1.78
N HIS A 99 8.45 -18.55 -1.28
CA HIS A 99 8.81 -19.29 -0.08
C HIS A 99 9.62 -20.55 -0.43
N ARG A 100 10.47 -20.99 0.49
CA ARG A 100 11.05 -22.34 0.55
C ARG A 100 11.39 -22.66 1.99
N HIS A 101 11.04 -23.88 2.43
CA HIS A 101 11.12 -24.26 3.84
C HIS A 101 10.45 -23.22 4.76
N LEU A 102 9.30 -22.67 4.34
CA LEU A 102 8.53 -21.66 5.06
C LEU A 102 9.24 -20.31 5.29
N LEU A 103 10.37 -20.06 4.63
CA LEU A 103 11.11 -18.81 4.66
C LEU A 103 11.06 -18.14 3.29
N LEU A 104 11.03 -16.81 3.24
CA LEU A 104 10.90 -16.07 1.99
C LEU A 104 12.27 -15.67 1.43
N PHE A 105 12.39 -15.80 0.11
CA PHE A 105 13.59 -15.49 -0.66
C PHE A 105 13.21 -14.81 -1.98
N VAL A 106 14.17 -14.10 -2.56
CA VAL A 106 14.07 -13.51 -3.90
C VAL A 106 15.02 -14.26 -4.83
N ASP A 107 14.49 -15.29 -5.48
CA ASP A 107 15.28 -16.21 -6.28
C ASP A 107 15.02 -15.98 -7.78
N PRO A 108 15.96 -16.35 -8.67
CA PRO A 108 15.76 -16.29 -10.11
C PRO A 108 14.63 -17.23 -10.54
N PHE A 109 13.85 -16.81 -11.54
CA PHE A 109 12.76 -17.62 -12.07
C PHE A 109 13.24 -18.95 -12.63
N VAL A 110 12.53 -20.00 -12.23
CA VAL A 110 12.68 -21.35 -12.79
C VAL A 110 11.29 -21.84 -13.22
N ASN A 111 11.17 -22.31 -14.45
CA ASN A 111 9.89 -22.75 -15.02
C ASN A 111 9.49 -24.16 -14.52
N THR A 112 9.23 -24.28 -13.21
CA THR A 112 8.71 -25.50 -12.58
C THR A 112 7.40 -25.20 -11.87
N ALA A 113 6.52 -26.20 -11.77
CA ALA A 113 5.25 -26.05 -11.05
C ALA A 113 5.47 -25.68 -9.57
N LEU A 114 6.46 -26.30 -8.92
CA LEU A 114 6.82 -26.00 -7.53
C LEU A 114 7.20 -24.53 -7.36
N TYR A 115 8.13 -24.02 -8.17
CA TYR A 115 8.56 -22.61 -8.11
C TYR A 115 7.38 -21.66 -8.29
N LYS A 116 6.54 -21.90 -9.30
CA LYS A 116 5.37 -21.07 -9.61
C LYS A 116 4.39 -21.03 -8.45
N ASN A 117 4.12 -22.19 -7.84
CA ASN A 117 3.25 -22.31 -6.68
C ASN A 117 3.84 -21.62 -5.44
N ASP A 118 5.15 -21.73 -5.22
CA ASP A 118 5.84 -21.09 -4.10
C ASP A 118 5.94 -19.56 -4.21
N ALA A 119 5.85 -19.03 -5.42
CA ALA A 119 5.92 -17.60 -5.74
C ALA A 119 4.54 -16.91 -5.87
N CYS A 120 3.46 -17.61 -5.54
CA CYS A 120 2.10 -17.17 -5.77
C CYS A 120 1.36 -16.85 -4.47
N PHE A 121 0.79 -15.64 -4.41
CA PHE A 121 0.09 -15.15 -3.24
C PHE A 121 -1.27 -14.55 -3.61
N LYS A 122 -2.25 -14.78 -2.74
CA LYS A 122 -3.56 -14.14 -2.80
C LYS A 122 -3.56 -12.95 -1.83
N PRO A 123 -3.68 -11.70 -2.32
CA PRO A 123 -3.96 -10.57 -1.45
C PRO A 123 -5.36 -10.74 -0.87
N VAL A 124 -5.46 -10.61 0.44
CA VAL A 124 -6.71 -10.60 1.17
C VAL A 124 -6.77 -9.34 2.02
N THR A 125 -7.97 -9.01 2.50
CA THR A 125 -8.18 -7.99 3.51
C THR A 125 -7.22 -8.19 4.69
N GLY A 126 -6.54 -7.11 5.11
CA GLY A 126 -5.56 -7.16 6.17
C GLY A 126 -6.09 -7.80 7.45
N LEU A 127 -5.32 -8.73 8.03
CA LEU A 127 -5.71 -9.49 9.21
C LEU A 127 -5.87 -8.63 10.47
N ALA A 128 -5.14 -7.51 10.55
CA ALA A 128 -5.24 -6.53 11.65
C ALA A 128 -6.07 -5.29 11.28
N ASP A 129 -6.16 -4.94 10.00
CA ASP A 129 -6.85 -3.74 9.52
C ASP A 129 -7.42 -3.99 8.13
N CYS A 130 -8.72 -3.79 7.96
CA CYS A 130 -9.39 -4.10 6.71
C CYS A 130 -9.10 -3.12 5.56
N ASN A 131 -8.46 -1.97 5.84
CA ASN A 131 -8.00 -1.03 4.82
C ASN A 131 -6.59 -1.36 4.29
N GLU A 132 -5.95 -2.38 4.85
CA GLU A 132 -4.61 -2.84 4.52
C GLU A 132 -4.66 -4.24 3.89
N VAL A 133 -3.50 -4.82 3.60
CA VAL A 133 -3.41 -6.11 2.90
C VAL A 133 -2.65 -7.15 3.71
N SER A 134 -3.10 -8.39 3.63
CA SER A 134 -2.33 -9.56 4.01
C SER A 134 -2.16 -10.48 2.80
N PHE A 135 -1.07 -11.23 2.74
CA PHE A 135 -0.76 -12.09 1.61
C PHE A 135 -0.83 -13.55 2.02
N GLN A 136 -1.87 -14.24 1.56
CA GLN A 136 -2.07 -15.67 1.77
C GLN A 136 -1.30 -16.45 0.71
N SER A 137 -0.62 -17.53 1.07
CA SER A 137 0.02 -18.41 0.08
C SER A 137 -1.06 -19.16 -0.72
N ILE A 138 -0.84 -19.31 -2.03
CA ILE A 138 -1.74 -20.09 -2.88
C ILE A 138 -1.61 -21.59 -2.60
N ASN A 139 -0.39 -22.11 -2.43
CA ASN A 139 -0.15 -23.53 -2.21
C ASN A 139 -0.19 -23.96 -0.73
N TYR A 140 -0.16 -23.02 0.21
CA TYR A 140 -0.43 -23.24 1.64
C TYR A 140 -1.50 -22.25 2.13
N PRO A 141 -2.79 -22.50 1.86
CA PRO A 141 -3.87 -21.53 2.13
C PRO A 141 -4.06 -21.21 3.62
N ASP A 142 -3.58 -22.04 4.53
CA ASP A 142 -3.59 -21.81 5.98
C ASP A 142 -2.47 -20.83 6.44
N ARG A 143 -1.63 -20.36 5.52
CA ARG A 143 -0.44 -19.56 5.84
C ARG A 143 -0.40 -18.21 5.15
N PHE A 144 0.22 -17.26 5.85
CA PHE A 144 0.38 -15.88 5.43
C PHE A 144 1.84 -15.44 5.48
N LEU A 145 2.19 -14.49 4.61
CA LEU A 145 3.43 -13.73 4.75
C LEU A 145 3.38 -12.94 6.06
N ARG A 146 4.41 -13.08 6.88
CA ARG A 146 4.62 -12.24 8.05
C ARG A 146 6.10 -11.96 8.25
N HIS A 147 6.40 -10.86 8.94
CA HIS A 147 7.75 -10.63 9.46
C HIS A 147 7.89 -11.25 10.87
N GLN A 148 9.12 -11.60 11.27
CA GLN A 148 9.50 -11.92 12.66
C GLN A 148 11.02 -11.98 12.77
N GLY A 149 11.58 -11.28 13.74
CA GLY A 149 13.03 -11.19 13.91
C GLY A 149 13.72 -10.68 12.64
N TYR A 150 13.14 -9.63 12.03
CA TYR A 150 13.58 -9.04 10.76
C TYR A 150 13.52 -9.93 9.51
N ARG A 151 13.03 -11.17 9.62
CA ARG A 151 12.95 -12.12 8.49
C ARG A 151 11.50 -12.28 8.01
N MET A 152 11.31 -12.32 6.70
CA MET A 152 10.02 -12.68 6.11
C MET A 152 9.84 -14.20 6.08
N LYS A 153 8.68 -14.65 6.56
CA LYS A 153 8.34 -16.08 6.73
C LYS A 153 6.91 -16.34 6.27
N LEU A 154 6.65 -17.59 5.91
CA LEU A 154 5.32 -18.11 5.65
C LEU A 154 4.87 -18.87 6.91
N HIS A 155 3.80 -18.43 7.56
CA HIS A 155 3.41 -18.98 8.85
C HIS A 155 1.90 -19.10 8.98
N GLN A 156 1.45 -20.09 9.76
CA GLN A 156 0.04 -20.27 10.08
C GLN A 156 -0.43 -19.14 11.00
N ASN A 157 -1.66 -18.70 10.77
CA ASN A 157 -2.31 -17.71 11.61
C ASN A 157 -2.72 -18.34 12.94
N ASP A 158 -2.04 -17.97 14.02
CA ASP A 158 -2.30 -18.45 15.39
C ASP A 158 -3.45 -17.68 16.09
N GLY A 159 -4.08 -16.74 15.39
CA GLY A 159 -5.17 -15.92 15.90
C GLY A 159 -4.72 -14.75 16.79
N SER A 160 -3.44 -14.68 17.16
CA SER A 160 -2.91 -13.64 18.03
C SER A 160 -2.93 -12.27 17.36
N SER A 161 -3.07 -11.22 18.17
CA SER A 161 -2.98 -9.83 17.69
C SER A 161 -1.59 -9.53 17.12
N LEU A 162 -0.53 -10.11 17.69
CA LEU A 162 0.83 -9.95 17.18
C LEU A 162 0.95 -10.54 15.78
N PHE A 163 0.50 -11.77 15.55
CA PHE A 163 0.53 -12.38 14.22
C PHE A 163 -0.22 -11.53 13.20
N LYS A 164 -1.44 -11.09 13.54
CA LYS A 164 -2.26 -10.27 12.64
C LYS A 164 -1.53 -8.99 12.25
N ASN A 165 -0.87 -8.33 13.19
CA ASN A 165 -0.08 -7.13 12.93
C ASN A 165 1.18 -7.42 12.10
N ASP A 166 1.89 -8.51 12.39
CA ASP A 166 3.09 -8.91 11.66
C ASP A 166 2.80 -9.34 10.21
N ALA A 167 1.58 -9.79 9.94
CA ALA A 167 1.08 -10.26 8.65
C ALA A 167 0.26 -9.22 7.87
N THR A 168 0.13 -7.99 8.37
CA THR A 168 -0.63 -6.92 7.71
C THR A 168 0.32 -5.82 7.23
N PHE A 169 0.13 -5.39 5.99
CA PHE A 169 0.97 -4.41 5.31
C PHE A 169 0.16 -3.30 4.68
N ASN A 170 0.68 -2.08 4.72
CA ASN A 170 0.15 -0.98 3.95
C ASN A 170 0.52 -1.15 2.46
N ILE A 171 -0.28 -0.61 1.54
CA ILE A 171 0.07 -0.58 0.11
C ILE A 171 0.52 0.84 -0.24
N GLN A 172 1.81 1.01 -0.48
CA GLN A 172 2.39 2.28 -0.93
C GLN A 172 2.82 2.19 -2.38
N THR A 173 2.40 3.16 -3.18
CA THR A 173 2.91 3.32 -4.54
C THR A 173 4.32 3.87 -4.48
N ILE A 174 5.28 3.17 -5.09
CA ILE A 174 6.62 3.71 -5.34
C ILE A 174 6.52 4.47 -6.66
N CYS A 175 6.37 5.77 -6.59
CA CYS A 175 6.65 6.59 -7.76
C CYS A 175 8.17 6.52 -7.98
N HIS A 176 8.63 5.93 -9.09
CA HIS A 176 10.03 6.07 -9.50
C HIS A 176 10.30 7.55 -9.74
N GLY A 177 10.75 8.22 -8.70
CA GLY A 177 11.06 9.63 -8.71
C GLY A 177 10.38 10.42 -7.59
N SER A 178 11.22 10.90 -6.67
CA SER A 178 11.36 12.35 -6.47
C SER A 178 11.17 13.16 -7.78
N ASN A 179 11.54 12.58 -8.93
CA ASN A 179 11.26 13.01 -10.29
C ASN A 179 9.80 12.98 -10.80
N HIS A 180 8.80 12.29 -10.24
CA HIS A 180 7.44 12.38 -10.84
C HIS A 180 6.73 13.68 -10.44
N LEU A 181 6.87 14.08 -9.18
CA LEU A 181 6.45 15.41 -8.75
C LEU A 181 7.36 16.48 -9.37
N GLN A 182 8.67 16.31 -9.39
CA GLN A 182 9.58 17.27 -10.04
C GLN A 182 9.36 17.34 -11.57
N GLN A 183 9.04 16.26 -12.28
CA GLN A 183 8.66 16.31 -13.70
C GLN A 183 7.29 16.96 -13.89
N LYS A 184 6.30 16.64 -13.05
CA LYS A 184 5.00 17.33 -13.07
C LYS A 184 5.13 18.83 -12.76
N PHE A 185 6.07 19.22 -11.90
CA PHE A 185 6.42 20.61 -11.62
C PHE A 185 7.35 21.24 -12.68
N ALA A 186 8.07 20.44 -13.49
CA ALA A 186 9.05 20.92 -14.47
C ALA A 186 8.51 20.99 -15.91
N TYR A 187 7.51 20.16 -16.28
CA TYR A 187 6.98 20.05 -17.64
C TYR A 187 5.57 20.64 -17.80
N GLU A 188 4.78 20.75 -16.73
CA GLU A 188 3.49 21.46 -16.76
C GLU A 188 3.72 22.95 -16.47
N PRO A 189 3.28 23.88 -17.34
CA PRO A 189 3.43 25.31 -17.10
C PRO A 189 2.62 25.81 -15.90
N THR A 190 1.54 25.10 -15.55
CA THR A 190 0.63 25.40 -14.44
C THR A 190 -0.06 24.13 -13.92
N LEU A 191 -0.34 24.07 -12.62
CA LEU A 191 -0.99 22.94 -11.95
C LEU A 191 -2.30 23.36 -11.27
N SER A 192 -3.24 22.43 -11.18
CA SER A 192 -4.49 22.60 -10.42
C SER A 192 -4.54 21.62 -9.24
N PHE A 193 -5.11 22.08 -8.12
CA PHE A 193 -5.23 21.33 -6.87
C PHE A 193 -6.71 21.17 -6.48
N PRO A 194 -7.45 20.22 -7.09
CA PRO A 194 -8.86 19.97 -6.77
C PRO A 194 -9.02 19.30 -5.40
N SER A 195 -10.11 19.62 -4.71
CA SER A 195 -10.47 19.00 -3.43
C SER A 195 -10.94 17.57 -3.65
N LYS A 196 -10.39 16.64 -2.87
CA LYS A 196 -10.78 15.22 -2.91
C LYS A 196 -12.23 14.99 -2.46
N ASN A 197 -12.68 15.74 -1.46
CA ASN A 197 -14.02 15.59 -0.88
C ASN A 197 -15.08 16.43 -1.61
N TYR A 198 -14.65 17.45 -2.36
CA TYR A 198 -15.52 18.31 -3.15
C TYR A 198 -14.92 18.49 -4.55
N PRO A 199 -15.10 17.53 -5.47
CA PRO A 199 -14.39 17.49 -6.76
C PRO A 199 -14.66 18.69 -7.69
N HIS A 200 -15.73 19.43 -7.43
CA HIS A 200 -16.09 20.66 -8.15
C HIS A 200 -15.38 21.91 -7.61
N LEU A 201 -14.48 21.77 -6.63
CA LEU A 201 -13.73 22.88 -6.03
C LEU A 201 -12.22 22.63 -6.12
N ALA A 202 -11.45 23.71 -6.25
CA ALA A 202 -9.99 23.70 -6.26
C ALA A 202 -9.41 24.92 -5.52
N ILE A 203 -8.16 24.81 -5.10
CA ILE A 203 -7.39 25.96 -4.59
C ILE A 203 -7.29 26.99 -5.72
N SER A 204 -7.77 28.21 -5.47
CA SER A 204 -7.89 29.28 -6.46
C SER A 204 -7.53 30.63 -5.85
N TYR A 205 -6.98 31.54 -6.65
CA TYR A 205 -6.71 32.92 -6.24
C TYR A 205 -7.95 33.80 -6.48
N ASP A 206 -8.47 34.41 -5.40
CA ASP A 206 -9.55 35.38 -5.47
C ASP A 206 -8.96 36.79 -5.73
N THR A 207 -9.25 37.35 -6.90
CA THR A 207 -8.74 38.66 -7.31
C THR A 207 -9.37 39.83 -6.56
N THR A 208 -10.59 39.67 -6.04
CA THR A 208 -11.30 40.72 -5.29
C THR A 208 -10.74 40.83 -3.89
N SER A 209 -10.55 39.70 -3.22
CA SER A 209 -10.06 39.67 -1.83
C SER A 209 -8.55 39.46 -1.69
N LYS A 210 -7.83 39.24 -2.80
CA LYS A 210 -6.37 39.03 -2.86
C LYS A 210 -5.88 37.91 -1.93
N VAL A 211 -6.68 36.85 -1.77
CA VAL A 211 -6.33 35.67 -0.96
C VAL A 211 -6.61 34.38 -1.71
N SER A 212 -5.98 33.30 -1.27
CA SER A 212 -6.27 31.95 -1.79
C SER A 212 -7.53 31.39 -1.11
N ARG A 213 -8.44 30.80 -1.89
CA ARG A 213 -9.69 30.19 -1.41
C ARG A 213 -9.96 28.87 -2.13
N ILE A 214 -10.88 28.08 -1.58
CA ILE A 214 -11.43 26.91 -2.25
C ILE A 214 -12.69 27.36 -3.02
N LEU A 215 -12.58 27.41 -4.34
CA LEU A 215 -13.62 27.93 -5.23
C LEU A 215 -13.82 26.99 -6.42
N ALA A 216 -14.87 27.22 -7.20
CA ALA A 216 -15.04 26.54 -8.49
C ALA A 216 -13.82 26.81 -9.41
N PRO A 217 -13.29 25.80 -10.12
CA PRO A 217 -12.14 25.95 -10.99
C PRO A 217 -12.34 27.07 -12.04
N SER A 218 -11.35 27.95 -12.16
CA SER A 218 -11.27 29.04 -13.14
C SER A 218 -9.83 29.22 -13.63
N SER A 219 -9.56 30.22 -14.46
CA SER A 219 -8.19 30.58 -14.85
C SER A 219 -7.28 30.89 -13.65
N ASN A 220 -7.85 31.33 -12.52
CA ASN A 220 -7.11 31.62 -11.29
C ASN A 220 -6.85 30.37 -10.41
N SER A 221 -7.26 29.18 -10.88
CA SER A 221 -6.98 27.90 -10.22
C SER A 221 -5.72 27.23 -10.79
N ALA A 222 -5.03 27.87 -11.73
CA ALA A 222 -3.81 27.41 -12.36
C ALA A 222 -2.58 28.02 -11.68
N TRP A 223 -1.77 27.17 -11.04
CA TRP A 223 -0.65 27.56 -10.20
C TRP A 223 0.68 27.22 -10.86
N LYS A 224 1.58 28.21 -10.96
CA LYS A 224 2.97 27.96 -11.33
C LYS A 224 3.80 27.79 -10.06
N ILE A 225 4.47 26.65 -9.94
CA ILE A 225 5.39 26.39 -8.82
C ILE A 225 6.79 26.79 -9.24
N VAL A 226 7.39 27.69 -8.46
CA VAL A 226 8.77 28.16 -8.68
C VAL A 226 9.62 27.69 -7.51
N ALA A 227 10.44 26.66 -7.71
CA ALA A 227 11.41 26.23 -6.72
C ALA A 227 12.63 27.15 -6.74
N ARG A 228 12.88 27.90 -5.67
CA ARG A 228 14.14 28.63 -5.45
C ARG A 228 15.05 27.74 -4.61
N ALA A 229 16.18 27.31 -5.16
CA ALA A 229 17.18 26.58 -4.39
C ALA A 229 17.76 27.52 -3.32
N LEU A 230 17.42 27.29 -2.04
CA LEU A 230 17.89 28.07 -0.89
C LEU A 230 18.95 27.30 -0.07
N TRP A 231 19.89 26.62 -0.72
CA TRP A 231 21.00 25.99 -0.01
C TRP A 231 22.33 26.49 -0.59
N PRO A 232 23.24 27.08 0.22
CA PRO A 232 24.59 27.36 -0.22
C PRO A 232 25.31 26.02 -0.45
N ARG A 233 25.90 25.84 -1.65
CA ARG A 233 26.78 24.71 -1.92
C ARG A 233 27.98 24.80 -0.97
N VAL A 234 28.10 23.87 -0.02
CA VAL A 234 29.41 23.55 0.54
C VAL A 234 30.11 22.72 -0.52
N GLN A 235 31.14 23.29 -1.13
CA GLN A 235 32.07 22.52 -1.97
C GLN A 235 32.96 21.68 -1.03
N LEU A 236 33.03 20.38 -1.32
CA LEU A 236 34.17 19.53 -0.98
C LEU A 236 34.72 18.97 -2.29
#